data_AF-A0A6M1L7S6-F1
#
_entry.id   AF-A0A6M1L7S6-F1
#
_cell.length_a   1.000
_cell.length_b   1.000
_cell.length_c   1.000
_cell.angle_alpha   90.00
_cell.angle_beta   90.00
_cell.angle_gamma   90.00
#
_symmetry.space_group_name_H-M   'P 1'
#
loop_
_entity.id
_entity.type
_entity.pdbx_description
1 polymer ?
#
loop_
_entity_poly.entity_id
_entity_poly.type
_entity_poly.pdbx_seq_one_letter_code
_entity_poly.pdbx_strand_id
1 'polypeptide(L)'
;MDQPAEPFGPLLAESAEDLYENAPCGYLSVLPDGALARVNQTFLDWTGHRREELLGRRIQELYAVGSRIFHETHLRPLLHMQGEVRELAMEFRRADGTRFDTLVNAVLRRNPETGSTVLRMTVLNATDRRAYERELLAERRRAERTTARIRVLQEMIARYATIERADELVAPIVAAGTAAFEAVTTTVWLVDAESSALIVTGADHHDASLALDGSAPQARAARTGDVVVPPADEAAEQVSTPLIADDQVLGVVSFDFAVARRFDADEVELMRTLGRQAGQALERARLYEESARRAWQSAFLARLGRDLDEPVGAADRARRLVTLRPSWRSTPRST
;
A
#
# COMPACT_ATOMS: atom_id res chain seq x y z
N MET A 1 -64.44 22.65 2.28
CA MET A 1 -63.34 21.70 2.03
C MET A 1 -62.47 22.35 0.99
N ASP A 2 -61.64 23.28 1.45
CA ASP A 2 -60.80 24.13 0.61
C ASP A 2 -59.74 23.27 -0.07
N GLN A 3 -59.66 23.31 -1.40
CA GLN A 3 -58.64 22.59 -2.14
C GLN A 3 -57.30 23.33 -2.00
N PRO A 4 -56.26 22.76 -1.37
CA PRO A 4 -54.97 23.43 -1.17
C PRO A 4 -54.10 23.55 -2.45
N ALA A 5 -54.70 23.48 -3.64
CA ALA A 5 -54.00 23.36 -4.92
C ALA A 5 -53.94 24.65 -5.77
N GLU A 6 -54.69 25.70 -5.43
CA GLU A 6 -54.75 26.92 -6.27
C GLU A 6 -53.40 27.58 -6.59
N PRO A 7 -52.45 27.76 -5.65
CA PRO A 7 -51.16 28.39 -5.99
C PRO A 7 -50.23 27.46 -6.80
N PHE A 8 -50.50 26.15 -6.82
CA PHE A 8 -49.72 25.15 -7.55
C PHE A 8 -50.34 24.72 -8.88
N GLY A 9 -51.62 25.05 -9.12
CA GLY A 9 -52.36 24.67 -10.33
C GLY A 9 -51.64 24.97 -11.65
N PRO A 10 -51.03 26.17 -11.82
CA PRO A 10 -50.25 26.48 -13.02
C PRO A 10 -48.96 25.66 -13.15
N LEU A 11 -48.35 25.25 -12.04
CA LEU A 11 -47.13 24.43 -12.02
C LEU A 11 -47.41 22.95 -12.26
N LEU A 12 -48.64 22.49 -12.01
CA LEU A 12 -49.06 21.09 -12.19
C LEU A 12 -49.75 20.84 -13.55
N ALA A 13 -50.00 21.90 -14.33
CA ALA A 13 -50.59 21.82 -15.66
C ALA A 13 -49.50 21.51 -16.72
N GLU A 14 -48.90 20.33 -16.63
CA GLU A 14 -47.80 19.92 -17.51
C GLU A 14 -48.33 19.13 -18.72
N SER A 15 -47.93 19.52 -19.93
CA SER A 15 -48.22 18.74 -21.14
C SER A 15 -47.28 17.51 -21.23
N ALA A 16 -47.65 16.51 -22.02
CA ALA A 16 -46.77 15.34 -22.24
C ALA A 16 -45.42 15.71 -22.88
N GLU A 17 -45.38 16.80 -23.66
CA GLU A 17 -44.15 17.33 -24.25
C GLU A 17 -43.29 18.04 -23.20
N ASP A 18 -43.91 18.84 -22.34
CA ASP A 18 -43.23 19.52 -21.23
C ASP A 18 -42.62 18.51 -20.24
N LEU A 19 -43.40 17.50 -19.84
CA LEU A 19 -42.94 16.37 -19.03
C LEU A 19 -41.73 15.63 -19.63
N TYR A 20 -41.64 15.59 -20.96
CA TYR A 20 -40.52 14.97 -21.67
C TYR A 20 -39.30 15.89 -21.71
N GLU A 21 -39.49 17.14 -22.14
CA GLU A 21 -38.42 18.12 -22.33
C GLU A 21 -37.74 18.49 -21.01
N ASN A 22 -38.53 18.69 -19.95
CA ASN A 22 -38.10 19.20 -18.65
C ASN A 22 -38.03 18.12 -17.56
N ALA A 23 -38.09 16.84 -17.93
CA ALA A 23 -37.90 15.74 -16.98
C ALA A 23 -36.59 15.93 -16.18
N PRO A 24 -36.53 15.57 -14.88
CA PRO A 24 -35.32 15.65 -14.06
C PRO A 24 -34.29 14.54 -14.40
N CYS A 25 -34.27 14.09 -15.65
CA CYS A 25 -33.34 13.15 -16.22
C CYS A 25 -33.14 13.46 -17.71
N GLY A 26 -31.99 13.09 -18.24
CA GLY A 26 -31.78 13.08 -19.68
C GLY A 26 -32.59 11.94 -20.30
N TYR A 27 -33.24 12.20 -21.43
CA TYR A 27 -34.10 11.23 -22.09
C TYR A 27 -33.76 11.11 -23.57
N LEU A 28 -33.34 9.92 -24.00
CA LEU A 28 -32.88 9.65 -25.35
C LEU A 28 -33.71 8.55 -26.00
N SER A 29 -34.01 8.70 -27.29
CA SER A 29 -34.50 7.62 -28.15
C SER A 29 -33.49 7.37 -29.24
N VAL A 30 -33.02 6.13 -29.35
CA VAL A 30 -31.97 5.70 -30.28
C VAL A 30 -32.52 4.64 -31.22
N LEU A 31 -32.28 4.81 -32.52
CA LEU A 31 -32.66 3.87 -33.57
C LEU A 31 -31.77 2.61 -33.57
N PRO A 32 -32.17 1.53 -34.27
CA PRO A 32 -31.40 0.28 -34.28
C PRO A 32 -29.97 0.38 -34.81
N ASP A 33 -29.70 1.37 -35.66
CA ASP A 33 -28.37 1.68 -36.20
C ASP A 33 -27.48 2.51 -35.25
N GLY A 34 -28.01 2.84 -34.06
CA GLY A 34 -27.37 3.66 -33.05
C GLY A 34 -27.62 5.16 -33.19
N ALA A 35 -28.38 5.61 -34.20
CA ALA A 35 -28.65 7.03 -34.42
C ALA A 35 -29.64 7.60 -33.39
N LEU A 36 -29.32 8.77 -32.83
CA LEU A 36 -30.22 9.51 -31.94
C LEU A 36 -31.41 10.06 -32.71
N ALA A 37 -32.62 9.58 -32.41
CA ALA A 37 -33.87 10.07 -32.98
C ALA A 37 -34.51 11.17 -32.13
N ARG A 38 -34.39 11.10 -30.80
CA ARG A 38 -34.93 12.12 -29.88
C ARG A 38 -34.02 12.32 -28.69
N VAL A 39 -33.96 13.56 -28.21
CA VAL A 39 -33.24 13.99 -27.02
C VAL A 39 -34.01 15.15 -26.37
N ASN A 40 -34.19 15.09 -25.04
CA ASN A 40 -34.87 16.13 -24.29
C ASN A 40 -33.95 17.30 -23.92
N GLN A 41 -34.55 18.42 -23.54
CA GLN A 41 -33.85 19.65 -23.18
C GLN A 41 -32.90 19.45 -22.00
N THR A 42 -33.30 18.75 -20.93
CA THR A 42 -32.44 18.49 -19.76
C THR A 42 -31.09 17.86 -20.14
N PHE A 43 -31.06 16.89 -21.07
CA PHE A 43 -29.80 16.29 -21.51
C PHE A 43 -28.93 17.28 -22.31
N LEU A 44 -29.54 18.11 -23.15
CA LEU A 44 -28.83 19.14 -23.91
C LEU A 44 -28.20 20.16 -22.96
N ASP A 45 -28.95 20.62 -21.96
CA ASP A 45 -28.47 21.58 -20.97
C ASP A 45 -27.29 21.02 -20.16
N TRP A 46 -27.36 19.75 -19.74
CA TRP A 46 -26.25 19.10 -19.04
C TRP A 46 -25.01 18.91 -19.90
N THR A 47 -25.17 18.65 -21.19
CA THR A 47 -24.04 18.31 -22.07
C THR A 47 -23.50 19.51 -22.85
N GLY A 48 -24.26 20.60 -22.94
CA GLY A 48 -23.93 21.81 -23.71
C GLY A 48 -24.04 21.62 -25.22
N HIS A 49 -24.57 20.50 -25.71
CA HIS A 49 -24.77 20.25 -27.14
C HIS A 49 -26.08 20.89 -27.62
N ARG A 50 -26.14 21.27 -28.90
CA ARG A 50 -27.40 21.68 -29.53
C ARG A 50 -28.13 20.46 -30.09
N ARG A 51 -29.47 20.51 -30.10
CA ARG A 51 -30.31 19.39 -30.59
C ARG A 51 -29.93 18.95 -32.01
N GLU A 52 -29.76 19.91 -32.91
CA GLU A 52 -29.36 19.71 -34.31
C GLU A 52 -27.99 19.01 -34.46
N GLU A 53 -27.11 19.17 -33.48
CA GLU A 53 -25.77 18.55 -33.49
C GLU A 53 -25.83 17.09 -33.06
N LEU A 54 -26.89 16.65 -32.37
CA LEU A 54 -26.99 15.29 -31.83
C LEU A 54 -27.92 14.40 -32.65
N LEU A 55 -29.01 14.95 -33.21
CA LEU A 55 -29.95 14.16 -33.99
C LEU A 55 -29.28 13.52 -35.20
N GLY A 56 -29.53 12.23 -35.41
CA GLY A 56 -28.91 11.42 -36.47
C GLY A 56 -27.50 10.94 -36.17
N ARG A 57 -26.81 11.48 -35.15
CA ARG A 57 -25.49 10.98 -34.75
C ARG A 57 -25.59 9.69 -33.98
N ARG A 58 -24.54 8.89 -34.07
CA ARG A 58 -24.41 7.65 -33.31
C ARG A 58 -24.20 7.94 -31.82
N ILE A 59 -24.99 7.31 -30.96
CA ILE A 59 -24.90 7.48 -29.51
C ILE A 59 -23.49 7.21 -28.98
N GLN A 60 -22.74 6.30 -29.61
CA GLN A 60 -21.37 5.96 -29.22
C GLN A 60 -20.39 7.11 -29.38
N GLU A 61 -20.66 8.07 -30.28
CA GLU A 61 -19.83 9.25 -30.47
C GLU A 61 -19.90 10.21 -29.28
N LEU A 62 -21.01 10.16 -28.53
CA LEU A 62 -21.23 10.98 -27.34
C LEU A 62 -20.56 10.39 -26.09
N TYR A 63 -20.17 9.11 -26.10
CA TYR A 63 -19.46 8.51 -24.98
C TYR A 63 -17.99 8.94 -24.93
N ALA A 64 -17.45 9.03 -23.71
CA ALA A 64 -16.02 9.03 -23.47
C ALA A 64 -15.40 7.69 -23.93
N VAL A 65 -14.07 7.69 -24.14
CA VAL A 65 -13.35 6.56 -24.76
C VAL A 65 -13.62 5.24 -24.03
N GLY A 66 -13.53 5.21 -22.70
CA GLY A 66 -13.78 4.00 -21.91
C GLY A 66 -15.22 3.48 -22.05
N SER A 67 -16.19 4.37 -22.05
CA SER A 67 -17.61 4.01 -22.18
C SER A 67 -18.01 3.55 -23.59
N ARG A 68 -17.23 3.86 -24.64
CA ARG A 68 -17.42 3.25 -25.96
C ARG A 68 -17.12 1.75 -25.95
N ILE A 69 -16.03 1.35 -25.30
CA ILE A 69 -15.66 -0.06 -25.15
C ILE A 69 -16.68 -0.75 -24.25
N PHE A 70 -17.06 -0.10 -23.15
CA PHE A 70 -18.05 -0.64 -22.21
C PHE A 70 -19.43 -0.83 -22.84
N HIS A 71 -19.83 0.06 -23.75
CA HIS A 71 -21.06 -0.08 -24.54
C HIS A 71 -21.10 -1.41 -25.30
N GLU A 72 -20.04 -1.72 -26.06
CA GLU A 72 -20.00 -2.95 -26.87
C GLU A 72 -19.85 -4.21 -26.02
N THR A 73 -19.12 -4.13 -24.92
CA THR A 73 -18.80 -5.30 -24.10
C THR A 73 -19.86 -5.62 -23.05
N HIS A 74 -20.63 -4.63 -22.58
CA HIS A 74 -21.59 -4.82 -21.49
C HIS A 74 -23.01 -4.38 -21.87
N LEU A 75 -23.20 -3.12 -22.29
CA LEU A 75 -24.56 -2.61 -22.54
C LEU A 75 -25.27 -3.37 -23.66
N ARG A 76 -24.61 -3.53 -24.81
CA ARG A 76 -25.21 -4.16 -25.99
C ARG A 76 -25.52 -5.65 -25.76
N PRO A 77 -24.62 -6.48 -25.17
CA PRO A 77 -24.95 -7.86 -24.82
C PRO A 77 -26.11 -7.99 -23.84
N LEU A 78 -26.13 -7.16 -22.79
CA LEU A 78 -27.23 -7.20 -21.80
C LEU A 78 -28.56 -6.80 -22.44
N LEU A 79 -28.59 -5.77 -23.28
CA LEU A 79 -29.80 -5.40 -24.03
C LEU A 79 -30.25 -6.51 -24.99
N HIS A 80 -29.32 -7.24 -25.61
CA HIS A 80 -29.66 -8.36 -26.49
C HIS A 80 -30.28 -9.54 -25.73
N MET A 81 -29.72 -9.87 -24.56
CA MET A 81 -30.17 -11.01 -23.76
C MET A 81 -31.41 -10.72 -22.93
N GLN A 82 -31.50 -9.53 -22.34
CA GLN A 82 -32.51 -9.19 -21.32
C GLN A 82 -33.53 -8.15 -21.80
N GLY A 83 -33.25 -7.42 -22.90
CA GLY A 83 -34.11 -6.36 -23.41
C GLY A 83 -34.11 -5.07 -22.58
N GLU A 84 -33.52 -5.07 -21.39
CA GLU A 84 -33.36 -3.90 -20.53
C GLU A 84 -32.07 -3.94 -19.72
N VAL A 85 -31.59 -2.76 -19.30
CA VAL A 85 -30.49 -2.57 -18.36
C VAL A 85 -30.82 -1.42 -17.43
N ARG A 86 -30.43 -1.52 -16.16
CA ARG A 86 -30.63 -0.49 -15.14
C ARG A 86 -29.30 -0.14 -14.47
N GLU A 87 -29.18 1.14 -14.11
CA GLU A 87 -28.10 1.76 -13.35
C GLU A 87 -26.71 1.51 -13.92
N LEU A 88 -26.59 1.49 -15.25
CA LEU A 88 -25.30 1.25 -15.89
C LEU A 88 -24.45 2.52 -15.86
N ALA A 89 -23.26 2.43 -15.28
CA ALA A 89 -22.32 3.55 -15.20
C ALA A 89 -21.74 3.86 -16.57
N MET A 90 -21.99 5.07 -17.07
CA MET A 90 -21.52 5.55 -18.37
C MET A 90 -20.97 6.97 -18.23
N GLU A 91 -19.93 7.26 -19.01
CA GLU A 91 -19.35 8.60 -19.13
C GLU A 91 -19.69 9.16 -20.51
N PHE A 92 -20.44 10.26 -20.53
CA PHE A 92 -20.67 11.04 -21.74
C PHE A 92 -19.61 12.15 -21.86
N ARG A 93 -19.47 12.70 -23.06
CA ARG A 93 -18.62 13.85 -23.36
C ARG A 93 -19.49 15.07 -23.61
N ARG A 94 -19.22 16.14 -22.87
CA ARG A 94 -19.83 17.46 -23.06
C ARG A 94 -19.29 18.14 -24.33
N ALA A 95 -19.96 19.18 -24.81
CA ALA A 95 -19.54 19.95 -25.98
C ALA A 95 -18.14 20.57 -25.83
N ASP A 96 -17.76 20.96 -24.61
CA ASP A 96 -16.44 21.47 -24.24
C ASP A 96 -15.34 20.38 -24.12
N GLY A 97 -15.71 19.11 -24.33
CA GLY A 97 -14.80 17.97 -24.26
C GLY A 97 -14.63 17.36 -22.87
N THR A 98 -15.16 17.98 -21.81
CA THR A 98 -15.11 17.43 -20.45
C THR A 98 -16.01 16.21 -20.29
N ARG A 99 -15.78 15.44 -19.23
CA ARG A 99 -16.54 14.23 -18.92
C ARG A 99 -17.81 14.57 -18.14
N PHE A 100 -18.86 13.82 -18.42
CA PHE A 100 -20.12 13.86 -17.69
C PHE A 100 -20.43 12.46 -17.17
N ASP A 101 -20.31 12.29 -15.86
CA ASP A 101 -20.52 11.01 -15.18
C ASP A 101 -22.02 10.75 -15.00
N THR A 102 -22.49 9.59 -15.47
CA THR A 102 -23.92 9.28 -15.50
C THR A 102 -24.24 7.84 -15.10
N LEU A 103 -25.49 7.62 -14.68
CA LEU A 103 -26.11 6.31 -14.64
C LEU A 103 -27.16 6.23 -15.76
N VAL A 104 -27.17 5.11 -16.48
CA VAL A 104 -28.00 4.92 -17.65
C VAL A 104 -28.93 3.72 -17.43
N ASN A 105 -30.22 3.98 -17.56
CA ASN A 105 -31.24 2.95 -17.74
C ASN A 105 -31.58 2.88 -19.22
N ALA A 106 -31.74 1.67 -19.76
CA ALA A 106 -32.06 1.48 -21.16
C ALA A 106 -33.04 0.33 -21.34
N VAL A 107 -34.06 0.52 -22.19
CA VAL A 107 -35.09 -0.48 -22.52
C VAL A 107 -35.24 -0.55 -24.04
N LEU A 108 -35.19 -1.75 -24.60
CA LEU A 108 -35.49 -1.98 -26.00
C LEU A 108 -37.02 -2.10 -26.18
N ARG A 109 -37.61 -1.14 -26.89
CA ARG A 109 -39.03 -1.18 -27.28
C ARG A 109 -39.15 -1.79 -28.67
N ARG A 110 -40.11 -2.70 -28.84
CA ARG A 110 -40.47 -3.27 -30.15
C ARG A 110 -41.90 -2.87 -30.51
N ASN A 111 -42.10 -2.44 -31.75
CA ASN A 111 -43.42 -2.27 -32.34
C ASN A 111 -43.96 -3.65 -32.76
N PRO A 112 -45.09 -4.11 -32.19
CA PRO A 112 -45.62 -5.44 -32.48
C PRO A 112 -46.17 -5.59 -33.92
N GLU A 113 -46.58 -4.50 -34.56
CA GLU A 113 -47.17 -4.53 -35.92
C GLU A 113 -46.10 -4.51 -37.00
N THR A 114 -45.04 -3.72 -36.81
CA THR A 114 -43.98 -3.52 -37.83
C THR A 114 -42.70 -4.27 -37.53
N GLY A 115 -42.53 -4.79 -36.32
CA GLY A 115 -41.29 -5.43 -35.85
C GLY A 115 -40.12 -4.47 -35.58
N SER A 116 -40.29 -3.18 -35.86
CA SER A 116 -39.27 -2.15 -35.63
C SER A 116 -38.92 -2.00 -34.15
N THR A 117 -37.68 -1.63 -33.85
CA THR A 117 -37.20 -1.45 -32.48
C THR A 117 -36.64 -0.04 -32.25
N VAL A 118 -36.76 0.45 -31.02
CA VAL A 118 -36.17 1.70 -30.55
C VAL A 118 -35.60 1.46 -29.17
N LEU A 119 -34.35 1.86 -28.95
CA LEU A 119 -33.74 1.87 -27.63
C LEU A 119 -34.12 3.17 -26.92
N ARG A 120 -34.75 3.04 -25.75
CA ARG A 120 -35.16 4.18 -24.93
C ARG A 120 -34.25 4.25 -23.73
N MET A 121 -33.61 5.40 -23.51
CA MET A 121 -32.63 5.58 -22.45
C MET A 121 -33.01 6.73 -21.53
N THR A 122 -32.79 6.51 -20.24
CA THR A 122 -32.83 7.54 -19.21
C THR A 122 -31.43 7.72 -18.65
N VAL A 123 -30.95 8.95 -18.60
CA VAL A 123 -29.63 9.34 -18.15
C VAL A 123 -29.78 10.15 -16.87
N LEU A 124 -29.14 9.71 -15.81
CA LEU A 124 -29.13 10.36 -14.50
C LEU A 124 -27.75 10.98 -14.29
N ASN A 125 -27.71 12.24 -13.85
CA ASN A 125 -26.46 12.88 -13.44
C ASN A 125 -25.91 12.20 -12.19
N ALA A 126 -24.69 11.70 -12.27
CA ALA A 126 -23.99 11.04 -11.16
C ALA A 126 -22.63 11.69 -10.86
N THR A 127 -22.41 12.93 -11.28
CA THR A 127 -21.13 13.64 -11.17
C THR A 127 -20.67 13.74 -9.71
N ASP A 128 -21.51 14.30 -8.84
CA ASP A 128 -21.16 14.50 -7.43
C ASP A 128 -20.99 13.17 -6.69
N ARG A 129 -21.89 12.21 -6.96
CA ARG A 129 -21.83 10.87 -6.36
C ARG A 129 -20.55 10.13 -6.75
N ARG A 130 -20.17 10.17 -8.03
CA ARG A 130 -18.97 9.49 -8.53
C ARG A 130 -17.69 10.17 -8.06
N ALA A 131 -17.68 11.49 -7.95
CA ALA A 131 -16.57 12.21 -7.33
C ALA A 131 -16.38 11.76 -5.88
N TYR A 132 -17.45 11.75 -5.09
CA TYR A 132 -17.43 11.30 -3.70
C TYR A 132 -17.02 9.83 -3.54
N GLU A 133 -17.58 8.91 -4.34
CA GLU A 133 -17.21 7.49 -4.30
C GLU A 133 -15.73 7.26 -4.63
N ARG A 134 -15.19 7.97 -5.64
CA ARG A 134 -13.77 7.91 -5.99
C ARG A 134 -12.88 8.46 -4.87
N GLU A 135 -13.28 9.59 -4.27
CA GLU A 135 -12.54 10.20 -3.16
C GLU A 135 -12.53 9.30 -1.93
N LEU A 136 -13.67 8.75 -1.55
CA LEU A 136 -13.80 7.82 -0.43
C LEU A 136 -12.95 6.56 -0.63
N LEU A 137 -12.94 6.00 -1.85
CA LEU A 137 -12.08 4.86 -2.18
C LEU A 137 -10.60 5.20 -2.08
N ALA A 138 -10.21 6.42 -2.46
CA ALA A 138 -8.83 6.88 -2.33
C ALA A 138 -8.43 7.05 -0.86
N GLU A 139 -9.27 7.68 -0.05
CA GLU A 139 -9.07 7.83 1.40
C GLU A 139 -8.99 6.48 2.10
N ARG A 140 -9.91 5.55 1.79
CA ARG A 140 -9.88 4.20 2.35
C ARG A 140 -8.57 3.47 2.03
N ARG A 141 -8.11 3.53 0.78
CA ARG A 141 -6.83 2.93 0.37
C ARG A 141 -5.64 3.54 1.11
N ARG A 142 -5.66 4.86 1.37
CA ARG A 142 -4.63 5.53 2.18
C ARG A 142 -4.64 5.02 3.61
N ALA A 143 -5.82 4.99 4.25
CA ALA A 143 -5.97 4.50 5.61
C ALA A 143 -5.55 3.02 5.78
N GLU A 144 -5.89 2.17 4.80
CA GLU A 144 -5.48 0.76 4.78
C GLU A 144 -3.95 0.62 4.71
N ARG A 145 -3.27 1.43 3.88
CA ARG A 145 -1.79 1.45 3.81
C ARG A 145 -1.16 1.90 5.12
N THR A 146 -1.68 2.97 5.74
CA THR A 146 -1.19 3.43 7.05
C THR A 146 -1.37 2.37 8.13
N THR A 147 -2.52 1.70 8.14
CA THR A 147 -2.81 0.62 9.10
C THR A 147 -1.86 -0.57 8.93
N ALA A 148 -1.61 -0.97 7.68
CA ALA A 148 -0.65 -2.03 7.36
C ALA A 148 0.76 -1.67 7.87
N ARG A 149 1.20 -0.42 7.68
CA ARG A 149 2.50 0.06 8.21
C ARG A 149 2.57 0.00 9.72
N ILE A 150 1.57 0.54 10.42
CA ILE A 150 1.54 0.53 11.89
C ILE A 150 1.61 -0.90 12.41
N ARG A 151 0.88 -1.83 11.78
CA ARG A 151 0.87 -3.23 12.19
C ARG A 151 2.25 -3.89 12.06
N VAL A 152 2.93 -3.71 10.93
CA VAL A 152 4.29 -4.22 10.72
C VAL A 152 5.24 -3.66 11.78
N LEU A 153 5.18 -2.36 12.02
CA LEU A 153 6.03 -1.69 13.02
C LEU A 153 5.74 -2.17 14.46
N GLN A 154 4.46 -2.30 14.84
CA GLN A 154 4.07 -2.81 16.16
C GLN A 154 4.50 -4.25 16.39
N GLU A 155 4.35 -5.11 15.37
CA GLU A 155 4.77 -6.50 15.46
C GLU A 155 6.29 -6.62 15.60
N MET A 156 7.05 -5.77 14.91
CA MET A 156 8.49 -5.69 15.10
C MET A 156 8.87 -5.23 16.51
N ILE A 157 8.29 -4.13 17.01
CA ILE A 157 8.57 -3.61 18.36
C ILE A 157 8.30 -4.69 19.41
N ALA A 158 7.16 -5.38 19.31
CA ALA A 158 6.78 -6.44 20.23
C ALA A 158 7.76 -7.62 20.19
N ARG A 159 8.16 -8.07 18.99
CA ARG A 159 9.14 -9.17 18.83
C ARG A 159 10.52 -8.78 19.33
N TYR A 160 10.92 -7.54 19.17
CA TYR A 160 12.23 -7.07 19.62
C TYR A 160 12.27 -6.87 21.13
N ALA A 161 11.18 -6.42 21.76
CA ALA A 161 11.12 -6.09 23.18
C ALA A 161 11.56 -7.22 24.13
N THR A 162 11.38 -8.49 23.71
CA THR A 162 11.72 -9.67 24.51
C THR A 162 13.13 -10.19 24.26
N ILE A 163 13.86 -9.66 23.29
CA ILE A 163 15.17 -10.17 22.89
C ILE A 163 16.26 -9.49 23.72
N GLU A 164 17.03 -10.30 24.45
CA GLU A 164 18.09 -9.87 25.35
C GLU A 164 19.48 -9.92 24.72
N ARG A 165 19.62 -10.60 23.57
CA ARG A 165 20.90 -10.80 22.89
C ARG A 165 20.92 -10.29 21.45
N ALA A 166 22.05 -9.72 21.04
CA ALA A 166 22.20 -9.12 19.72
C ALA A 166 22.12 -10.15 18.57
N ASP A 167 22.63 -11.37 18.78
CA ASP A 167 22.60 -12.46 17.80
C ASP A 167 21.18 -12.97 17.51
N GLU A 168 20.28 -12.87 18.49
CA GLU A 168 18.89 -13.30 18.37
C GLU A 168 18.01 -12.29 17.60
N LEU A 169 18.45 -11.05 17.40
CA LEU A 169 17.70 -10.01 16.67
C LEU A 169 17.75 -10.17 15.15
N VAL A 170 18.78 -10.83 14.63
CA VAL A 170 19.05 -10.92 13.19
C VAL A 170 17.91 -11.61 12.44
N ALA A 171 17.51 -12.82 12.86
CA ALA A 171 16.47 -13.58 12.18
C ALA A 171 15.10 -12.87 12.17
N PRO A 172 14.65 -12.25 13.28
CA PRO A 172 13.46 -11.39 13.28
C PRO A 172 13.54 -10.17 12.35
N ILE A 173 14.70 -9.50 12.26
CA ILE A 173 14.91 -8.37 11.32
C ILE A 173 14.78 -8.85 9.87
N VAL A 174 15.45 -9.96 9.53
CA VAL A 174 15.38 -10.57 8.20
C VAL A 174 13.94 -10.95 7.85
N ALA A 175 13.23 -11.65 8.75
CA ALA A 175 11.86 -12.07 8.51
C ALA A 175 10.91 -10.87 8.33
N ALA A 176 11.05 -9.83 9.14
CA ALA A 176 10.24 -8.62 9.04
C ALA A 176 10.51 -7.87 7.73
N GLY A 177 11.78 -7.72 7.34
CA GLY A 177 12.19 -7.09 6.10
C GLY A 177 11.64 -7.80 4.85
N THR A 178 11.85 -9.12 4.79
CA THR A 178 11.38 -9.97 3.67
C THR A 178 9.86 -9.89 3.53
N ALA A 179 9.11 -9.99 4.64
CA ALA A 179 7.66 -9.94 4.61
C ALA A 179 7.11 -8.54 4.29
N ALA A 180 7.74 -7.47 4.80
CA ALA A 180 7.23 -6.10 4.64
C ALA A 180 7.47 -5.53 3.24
N PHE A 181 8.55 -5.94 2.57
CA PHE A 181 8.97 -5.34 1.29
C PHE A 181 8.91 -6.30 0.11
N GLU A 182 8.50 -7.56 0.29
CA GLU A 182 8.53 -8.61 -0.74
C GLU A 182 9.94 -8.80 -1.33
N ALA A 183 10.97 -8.62 -0.49
CA ALA A 183 12.35 -8.84 -0.89
C ALA A 183 12.60 -10.35 -1.12
N VAL A 184 13.40 -10.69 -2.11
CA VAL A 184 13.88 -12.08 -2.33
C VAL A 184 14.82 -12.48 -1.21
N THR A 185 15.68 -11.54 -0.79
CA THR A 185 16.63 -11.75 0.29
C THR A 185 16.74 -10.47 1.12
N THR A 186 16.80 -10.65 2.44
CA THR A 186 17.10 -9.59 3.38
C THR A 186 18.36 -9.97 4.15
N THR A 187 19.35 -9.10 4.19
CA THR A 187 20.64 -9.36 4.85
C THR A 187 20.94 -8.29 5.88
N VAL A 188 21.37 -8.71 7.07
CA VAL A 188 21.79 -7.80 8.14
C VAL A 188 23.31 -7.78 8.23
N TRP A 189 23.86 -6.58 8.18
CA TRP A 189 25.28 -6.27 8.29
C TRP A 189 25.49 -5.51 9.59
N LEU A 190 26.40 -5.96 10.45
CA LEU A 190 26.76 -5.23 11.68
C LEU A 190 28.08 -4.49 11.47
N VAL A 191 28.19 -3.30 12.05
CA VAL A 191 29.44 -2.54 12.07
C VAL A 191 30.38 -3.19 13.06
N ASP A 192 31.55 -3.60 12.59
CA ASP A 192 32.68 -3.96 13.44
C ASP A 192 33.60 -2.75 13.60
N ALA A 193 33.73 -2.30 14.86
CA ALA A 193 34.55 -1.16 15.22
C ALA A 193 36.05 -1.45 15.13
N GLU A 194 36.48 -2.71 15.25
CA GLU A 194 37.91 -3.07 15.20
C GLU A 194 38.42 -3.08 13.76
N SER A 195 37.66 -3.67 12.83
CA SER A 195 38.04 -3.77 11.42
C SER A 195 37.54 -2.61 10.55
N SER A 196 36.71 -1.70 11.10
CA SER A 196 36.07 -0.61 10.35
C SER A 196 35.33 -1.15 9.10
N ALA A 197 34.63 -2.26 9.27
CA ALA A 197 33.94 -2.98 8.21
C ALA A 197 32.52 -3.40 8.61
N LEU A 198 31.70 -3.69 7.61
CA LEU A 198 30.39 -4.32 7.78
C LEU A 198 30.55 -5.84 7.67
N ILE A 199 30.11 -6.56 8.69
CA ILE A 199 30.16 -8.02 8.75
C ILE A 199 28.75 -8.60 8.64
N VAL A 200 28.53 -9.55 7.74
CA VAL A 200 27.24 -10.26 7.64
C VAL A 200 26.93 -11.04 8.92
N THR A 201 25.67 -10.96 9.34
CA THR A 201 25.09 -11.80 10.38
C THR A 201 23.84 -12.50 9.86
N GLY A 202 23.73 -13.82 10.06
CA GLY A 202 22.61 -14.65 9.56
C GLY A 202 22.96 -15.44 8.29
N ALA A 203 22.35 -16.62 8.14
CA ALA A 203 22.80 -17.71 7.25
C ALA A 203 22.76 -17.38 5.73
N ASP A 204 23.57 -18.15 4.99
CA ASP A 204 23.91 -18.19 3.55
C ASP A 204 25.15 -17.41 3.09
N HIS A 205 25.65 -16.41 3.84
CA HIS A 205 26.86 -15.66 3.49
C HIS A 205 27.87 -15.60 4.65
N HIS A 206 28.42 -16.75 5.05
CA HIS A 206 29.55 -16.78 6.00
C HIS A 206 30.80 -16.12 5.36
N ASP A 207 31.51 -15.28 6.12
CA ASP A 207 32.76 -14.56 5.76
C ASP A 207 32.70 -13.38 4.77
N ALA A 208 31.51 -12.83 4.48
CA ALA A 208 31.43 -11.57 3.72
C ALA A 208 31.71 -10.35 4.62
N SER A 209 32.75 -9.60 4.28
CA SER A 209 33.09 -8.30 4.89
C SER A 209 33.11 -7.20 3.82
N LEU A 210 32.54 -6.04 4.13
CA LEU A 210 32.51 -4.87 3.27
C LEU A 210 33.22 -3.70 3.97
N ALA A 211 34.18 -3.09 3.29
CA ALA A 211 34.86 -1.90 3.80
C ALA A 211 33.88 -0.73 3.91
N LEU A 212 33.90 -0.03 5.05
CA LEU A 212 32.99 1.08 5.33
C LEU A 212 33.17 2.29 4.40
N ASP A 213 34.30 2.41 3.71
CA ASP A 213 34.59 3.48 2.73
C ASP A 213 34.20 3.14 1.28
N GLY A 214 33.75 1.89 1.04
CA GLY A 214 33.40 1.40 -0.29
C GLY A 214 32.18 2.08 -0.92
N SER A 215 31.95 1.83 -2.22
CA SER A 215 30.82 2.39 -2.96
C SER A 215 29.52 1.58 -2.85
N ALA A 216 29.57 0.40 -2.23
CA ALA A 216 28.43 -0.48 -2.09
C ALA A 216 27.27 0.22 -1.35
N PRO A 217 25.99 -0.05 -1.71
CA PRO A 217 24.83 0.56 -1.06
C PRO A 217 24.85 0.44 0.47
N GLN A 218 25.36 -0.69 0.98
CA GLN A 218 25.51 -0.97 2.40
C GLN A 218 26.49 -0.01 3.07
N ALA A 219 27.71 0.08 2.51
CA ALA A 219 28.74 0.97 3.03
C ALA A 219 28.29 2.45 2.96
N ARG A 220 27.59 2.82 1.89
CA ARG A 220 27.00 4.16 1.77
C ARG A 220 25.95 4.42 2.86
N ALA A 221 25.01 3.50 3.08
CA ALA A 221 23.98 3.64 4.12
C ALA A 221 24.61 3.77 5.51
N ALA A 222 25.67 3.00 5.76
CA ALA A 222 26.44 3.09 7.00
C ALA A 222 27.10 4.47 7.20
N ARG A 223 27.64 5.07 6.14
CA ARG A 223 28.27 6.39 6.20
C ARG A 223 27.28 7.55 6.25
N THR A 224 26.17 7.46 5.53
CA THR A 224 25.19 8.55 5.44
C THR A 224 24.21 8.55 6.61
N GLY A 225 24.00 7.41 7.28
CA GLY A 225 22.93 7.28 8.26
C GLY A 225 21.54 7.45 7.63
N ASP A 226 21.43 7.19 6.33
CA ASP A 226 20.19 7.28 5.57
C ASP A 226 19.99 6.08 4.64
N VAL A 227 18.73 5.81 4.28
CA VAL A 227 18.33 4.82 3.29
C VAL A 227 18.99 5.16 1.95
N VAL A 228 19.72 4.20 1.39
CA VAL A 228 20.33 4.32 0.07
C VAL A 228 19.41 3.66 -0.94
N VAL A 229 18.68 4.51 -1.65
CA VAL A 229 17.80 4.20 -2.77
C VAL A 229 18.17 5.11 -3.94
N PRO A 230 18.09 4.66 -5.21
CA PRO A 230 18.25 5.55 -6.34
C PRO A 230 17.10 6.59 -6.41
N PRO A 231 17.22 7.64 -7.24
CA PRO A 231 16.15 8.61 -7.50
C PRO A 231 14.81 7.94 -7.85
N ALA A 232 13.69 8.61 -7.56
CA ALA A 232 12.35 8.03 -7.69
C ALA A 232 11.96 7.60 -9.12
N ASP A 233 12.63 8.13 -10.13
CA ASP A 233 12.49 7.79 -11.55
C ASP A 233 13.40 6.63 -12.00
N GLU A 234 14.29 6.16 -11.14
CA GLU A 234 15.21 5.05 -11.40
C GLU A 234 14.80 3.77 -10.64
N ALA A 235 15.07 2.62 -11.24
CA ALA A 235 14.77 1.32 -10.66
C ALA A 235 16.03 0.72 -10.02
N ALA A 236 15.89 0.06 -8.88
CA ALA A 236 16.97 -0.68 -8.20
C ALA A 236 16.57 -2.11 -7.88
N GLU A 237 17.56 -3.00 -7.95
CA GLU A 237 17.48 -4.39 -7.48
C GLU A 237 17.90 -4.53 -6.02
N GLN A 238 18.53 -3.50 -5.45
CA GLN A 238 19.01 -3.51 -4.08
C GLN A 238 18.82 -2.15 -3.42
N VAL A 239 18.36 -2.17 -2.17
CA VAL A 239 18.21 -0.98 -1.32
C VAL A 239 18.79 -1.30 0.05
N SER A 240 19.33 -0.30 0.75
CA SER A 240 19.92 -0.53 2.08
C SER A 240 19.49 0.55 3.07
N THR A 241 19.09 0.13 4.27
CA THR A 241 18.67 1.01 5.37
C THR A 241 19.58 0.82 6.59
N PRO A 242 20.06 1.89 7.23
CA PRO A 242 20.93 1.79 8.40
C PRO A 242 20.16 1.38 9.67
N LEU A 243 20.81 0.60 10.52
CA LEU A 243 20.39 0.32 11.89
C LEU A 243 20.95 1.41 12.81
N ILE A 244 20.09 2.31 13.31
CA ILE A 244 20.53 3.51 14.05
C ILE A 244 19.99 3.50 15.48
N ALA A 245 20.86 3.79 16.45
CA ALA A 245 20.51 4.13 17.82
C ALA A 245 21.35 5.32 18.29
N ASP A 246 20.76 6.29 18.98
CA ASP A 246 21.44 7.49 19.51
C ASP A 246 22.39 8.18 18.50
N ASP A 247 21.90 8.34 17.26
CA ASP A 247 22.62 8.89 16.10
C ASP A 247 23.88 8.10 15.66
N GLN A 248 24.10 6.91 16.23
CA GLN A 248 25.15 5.99 15.85
C GLN A 248 24.59 4.89 14.93
N VAL A 249 25.29 4.65 13.82
CA VAL A 249 24.99 3.51 12.94
C VAL A 249 25.65 2.25 13.50
N LEU A 250 24.82 1.29 13.91
CA LEU A 250 25.23 0.01 14.47
C LEU A 250 25.34 -1.09 13.40
N GLY A 251 24.70 -0.88 12.26
CA GLY A 251 24.62 -1.86 11.18
C GLY A 251 23.78 -1.35 10.00
N VAL A 252 23.51 -2.23 9.05
CA VAL A 252 22.72 -1.97 7.85
C VAL A 252 21.88 -3.20 7.52
N VAL A 253 20.66 -2.98 7.06
CA VAL A 253 19.81 -4.01 6.45
C VAL A 253 19.75 -3.77 4.95
N SER A 254 20.06 -4.78 4.16
CA SER A 254 19.91 -4.77 2.70
C SER A 254 18.71 -5.58 2.29
N PHE A 255 17.98 -5.09 1.29
CA PHE A 255 16.88 -5.77 0.64
C PHE A 255 17.22 -5.98 -0.82
N ASP A 256 17.21 -7.22 -1.28
CA ASP A 256 17.48 -7.63 -2.65
C ASP A 256 16.19 -8.09 -3.33
N PHE A 257 15.96 -7.64 -4.56
CA PHE A 257 14.75 -7.87 -5.34
C PHE A 257 15.08 -8.65 -6.62
N ALA A 258 14.15 -9.51 -7.06
CA ALA A 258 14.34 -10.34 -8.26
C ALA A 258 14.48 -9.51 -9.55
N VAL A 259 13.88 -8.32 -9.57
CA VAL A 259 13.82 -7.41 -10.72
C VAL A 259 13.92 -5.98 -10.22
N ALA A 260 14.64 -5.14 -10.96
CA ALA A 260 14.75 -3.72 -10.66
C ALA A 260 13.36 -3.06 -10.55
N ARG A 261 13.10 -2.37 -9.43
CA ARG A 261 11.84 -1.65 -9.21
C ARG A 261 12.06 -0.24 -8.65
N ARG A 262 11.06 0.61 -8.84
CA ARG A 262 11.01 1.94 -8.22
C ARG A 262 10.44 1.83 -6.80
N PHE A 263 10.85 2.75 -5.94
CA PHE A 263 10.41 2.83 -4.55
C PHE A 263 9.76 4.20 -4.32
N ASP A 264 8.57 4.21 -3.75
CA ASP A 264 7.91 5.47 -3.39
C ASP A 264 8.45 6.02 -2.06
N ALA A 265 8.20 7.31 -1.79
CA ALA A 265 8.66 7.97 -0.56
C ALA A 265 8.15 7.27 0.72
N ASP A 266 7.04 6.58 0.57
CA ASP A 266 6.22 5.96 1.58
C ASP A 266 6.84 4.60 2.01
N GLU A 267 7.40 3.84 1.06
CA GLU A 267 8.25 2.67 1.27
C GLU A 267 9.61 3.05 1.88
N VAL A 268 10.23 4.11 1.37
CA VAL A 268 11.53 4.59 1.89
C VAL A 268 11.41 5.01 3.36
N GLU A 269 10.32 5.67 3.74
CA GLU A 269 10.09 6.05 5.14
C GLU A 269 9.81 4.84 6.04
N LEU A 270 9.16 3.80 5.51
CA LEU A 270 9.00 2.54 6.22
C LEU A 270 10.35 1.85 6.45
N MET A 271 11.25 1.84 5.46
CA MET A 271 12.62 1.30 5.60
C MET A 271 13.43 2.08 6.64
N ARG A 272 13.31 3.40 6.65
CA ARG A 272 13.94 4.28 7.65
C ARG A 272 13.45 3.96 9.06
N THR A 273 12.14 3.81 9.21
CA THR A 273 11.52 3.49 10.49
C THR A 273 11.95 2.10 10.97
N LEU A 274 11.99 1.12 10.06
CA LEU A 274 12.46 -0.23 10.38
C LEU A 274 13.91 -0.20 10.89
N GLY A 275 14.79 0.50 10.17
CA GLY A 275 16.19 0.65 10.53
C GLY A 275 16.37 1.26 11.93
N ARG A 276 15.61 2.31 12.26
CA ARG A 276 15.62 2.92 13.59
C ARG A 276 15.13 1.99 14.69
N GLN A 277 14.02 1.28 14.48
CA GLN A 277 13.48 0.38 15.50
C GLN A 277 14.39 -0.83 15.76
N ALA A 278 14.94 -1.42 14.69
CA ALA A 278 15.90 -2.51 14.79
C ALA A 278 17.22 -2.04 15.43
N GLY A 279 17.70 -0.84 15.10
CA GLY A 279 18.88 -0.23 15.75
C GLY A 279 18.69 -0.03 17.25
N GLN A 280 17.55 0.54 17.67
CA GLN A 280 17.22 0.70 19.09
C GLN A 280 17.17 -0.63 19.84
N ALA A 281 16.61 -1.68 19.21
CA ALA A 281 16.57 -3.01 19.80
C ALA A 281 17.97 -3.61 19.95
N LEU A 282 18.83 -3.43 18.93
CA LEU A 282 20.21 -3.91 18.94
C LEU A 282 21.02 -3.24 20.05
N GLU A 283 20.88 -1.92 20.22
CA GLU A 283 21.55 -1.19 21.30
C GLU A 283 21.09 -1.67 22.68
N ARG A 284 19.77 -1.86 22.85
CA ARG A 284 19.23 -2.39 24.11
C ARG A 284 19.80 -3.77 24.44
N ALA A 285 19.84 -4.67 23.47
CA ALA A 285 20.41 -6.01 23.67
C ALA A 285 21.91 -5.94 24.02
N ARG A 286 22.67 -5.11 23.31
CA ARG A 286 24.11 -4.88 23.58
C ARG A 286 24.35 -4.35 25.00
N LEU A 287 23.59 -3.34 25.43
CA LEU A 287 23.68 -2.77 26.77
C LEU A 287 23.31 -3.79 27.86
N TYR A 288 22.28 -4.60 27.60
CA TYR A 288 21.87 -5.65 28.53
C TYR A 288 22.96 -6.73 28.69
N GLU A 289 23.54 -7.19 27.58
CA GLU A 289 24.67 -8.13 27.61
C GLU A 289 25.88 -7.58 28.35
N GLU A 290 26.22 -6.30 28.13
CA GLU A 290 27.34 -5.67 28.82
C GLU A 290 27.09 -5.55 30.33
N SER A 291 25.88 -5.13 30.71
CA SER A 291 25.45 -5.08 32.11
C SER A 291 25.52 -6.44 32.78
N ALA A 292 24.95 -7.48 32.13
CA ALA A 292 24.99 -8.86 32.62
C ALA A 292 26.41 -9.38 32.77
N ARG A 293 27.31 -9.06 31.82
CA ARG A 293 28.72 -9.44 31.87
C ARG A 293 29.46 -8.79 33.04
N ARG A 294 29.24 -7.50 33.27
CA ARG A 294 29.85 -6.75 34.40
C ARG A 294 29.33 -7.25 35.76
N ALA A 295 28.03 -7.51 35.86
CA ALA A 295 27.42 -8.08 37.06
C ALA A 295 27.98 -9.48 37.37
N TRP A 296 28.12 -10.32 36.34
CA TRP A 296 28.72 -11.64 36.47
C TRP A 296 30.18 -11.58 36.92
N GLN A 297 31.00 -10.71 36.31
CA GLN A 297 32.41 -10.52 36.70
C GLN A 297 32.53 -10.09 38.16
N SER A 298 31.71 -9.13 38.60
CA SER A 298 31.71 -8.63 39.98
C SER A 298 31.29 -9.73 40.97
N ALA A 299 30.23 -10.48 40.66
CA ALA A 299 29.76 -11.60 41.49
C ALA A 299 30.79 -12.74 41.56
N PHE A 300 31.49 -13.02 40.46
CA PHE A 300 32.55 -14.01 40.39
C PHE A 300 33.75 -13.62 41.26
N LEU A 301 34.22 -12.38 41.16
CA LEU A 301 35.32 -11.87 41.99
C LEU A 301 34.95 -11.84 43.47
N ALA A 302 33.73 -11.40 43.81
CA ALA A 302 33.24 -11.40 45.20
C ALA A 302 33.09 -12.82 45.78
N ARG A 303 32.76 -13.81 44.94
CA ARG A 303 32.70 -15.22 45.34
C ARG A 303 34.10 -15.82 45.50
N LEU A 304 35.02 -15.53 44.59
CA LEU A 304 36.42 -15.93 44.73
C LEU A 304 37.05 -15.34 45.99
N GLY A 305 36.81 -14.07 46.30
CA GLY A 305 37.28 -13.44 47.53
C GLY A 305 36.79 -14.18 48.79
N ARG A 306 35.49 -14.50 48.85
CA ARG A 306 34.92 -15.30 49.96
C ARG A 306 35.48 -16.72 50.06
N ASP A 307 35.61 -17.42 48.93
CA ASP A 307 36.13 -18.80 48.91
C ASP A 307 37.65 -18.84 49.24
N LEU A 308 38.37 -17.75 49.02
CA LEU A 308 39.78 -17.60 49.41
C LEU A 308 39.96 -17.23 50.89
N ASP A 309 39.00 -16.50 51.48
CA ASP A 309 38.96 -16.14 52.91
C ASP A 309 38.42 -17.28 53.81
N GLU A 310 37.75 -18.30 53.26
CA GLU A 310 37.39 -19.51 54.01
C GLU A 310 38.66 -20.31 54.38
N PRO A 311 38.80 -20.79 55.64
CA PRO A 311 39.96 -21.54 56.10
C PRO A 311 39.93 -22.99 55.61
N VAL A 312 39.98 -23.20 54.30
CA VAL A 312 40.01 -24.52 53.65
C VAL A 312 41.38 -24.71 52.99
N GLY A 313 42.00 -25.87 53.23
CA GLY A 313 43.35 -26.20 52.78
C GLY A 313 43.55 -26.08 51.27
N ALA A 314 44.78 -25.80 50.84
CA ALA A 314 45.13 -25.46 49.45
C ALA A 314 44.68 -26.48 48.39
N ALA A 315 44.55 -27.77 48.75
CA ALA A 315 44.14 -28.84 47.85
C ALA A 315 42.64 -28.79 47.48
N ASP A 316 41.77 -28.39 48.41
CA ASP A 316 40.32 -28.25 48.15
C ASP A 316 40.00 -26.98 47.36
N ARG A 317 40.80 -25.92 47.53
CA ARG A 317 40.74 -24.70 46.70
C ARG A 317 41.00 -25.00 45.21
N ALA A 318 42.02 -25.79 44.91
CA ALA A 318 42.36 -26.15 43.54
C ALA A 318 41.27 -27.00 42.86
N ARG A 319 40.62 -27.90 43.60
CA ARG A 319 39.52 -28.74 43.07
C ARG A 319 38.25 -27.95 42.74
N ARG A 320 37.93 -26.91 43.52
CA ARG A 320 36.76 -26.04 43.27
C ARG A 320 36.96 -25.06 42.12
N LEU A 321 38.19 -24.61 41.87
CA LEU A 321 38.51 -23.75 40.73
C LEU A 321 38.36 -24.47 39.37
N VAL A 322 38.62 -25.78 39.32
CA VAL A 322 38.53 -26.58 38.08
C VAL A 322 37.07 -26.89 37.69
N THR A 323 36.12 -26.90 38.63
CA THR A 323 34.69 -27.10 38.34
C THR A 323 33.95 -25.82 37.91
N LEU A 324 34.57 -24.64 38.01
CA LEU A 324 34.02 -23.34 37.59
C LEU A 324 34.21 -23.06 36.08
N ARG A 325 34.06 -24.08 35.23
CA ARG A 325 34.14 -23.89 33.77
C ARG A 325 32.88 -23.11 33.29
N PRO A 326 33.01 -21.98 32.58
CA PRO A 326 31.85 -21.18 32.19
C PRO A 326 30.96 -21.90 31.17
N SER A 327 29.65 -21.88 31.36
CA SER A 327 28.65 -22.49 30.47
C SER A 327 28.46 -21.75 29.13
N TRP A 328 28.98 -20.53 28.96
CA TRP A 328 28.85 -19.76 27.71
C TRP A 328 29.90 -20.12 26.64
N ARG A 329 30.86 -21.01 26.94
CA ARG A 329 31.81 -21.61 25.96
C ARG A 329 31.44 -23.04 25.58
N SER A 330 30.17 -23.31 25.28
CA SER A 330 29.78 -24.52 24.54
C SER A 330 29.55 -24.15 23.09
N THR A 331 30.61 -24.22 22.29
CA THR A 331 30.46 -24.42 20.84
C THR A 331 29.64 -25.71 20.64
N PRO A 332 28.59 -25.73 19.81
CA PRO A 332 28.01 -26.99 19.37
C PRO A 332 29.09 -27.72 18.57
N ARG A 333 29.50 -28.89 19.05
CA ARG A 333 30.19 -29.85 18.19
C ARG A 333 29.19 -30.29 17.14
N SER A 334 29.50 -29.97 15.89
CA SER A 334 28.85 -30.52 14.70
C SER A 334 28.78 -32.04 14.79
N THR A 335 27.59 -32.60 14.54
CA THR A 335 27.40 -33.95 14.00
C THR A 335 26.41 -33.85 12.86
#